data_AF-A0A7X9JCM9-F1
#
_entry.id   AF-A0A7X9JCM9-F1
#
_cell.length_a   1.000
_cell.length_b   1.000
_cell.length_c   1.000
_cell.angle_alpha   90.00
_cell.angle_beta   90.00
_cell.angle_gamma   90.00
#
_symmetry.space_group_name_H-M   'P 1'
#
loop_
_entity.id
_entity.type
_entity.pdbx_description
1 polymer ?
#
loop_
_entity_poly.entity_id
_entity_poly.type
_entity_poly.pdbx_seq_one_letter_code
_entity_poly.pdbx_strand_id
1 'polypeptide(L)' 'MCNEFRKKSNQERMCMGFAMFDTAKMMMLASRPNLSVTEKRKMLFLRLYGNELDSQIIKKVLAHLESLLVQ' A
#
# COMPACT_ATOMS: atom_id res chain seq x y z
N MET A 1 -12.50 -19.99 -3.84
CA MET A 1 -12.62 -19.27 -2.54
C MET A 1 -12.98 -20.29 -1.48
N CYS A 2 -12.16 -20.46 -0.43
CA CYS A 2 -12.28 -21.56 0.53
C CYS A 2 -13.58 -21.49 1.36
N ASN A 3 -14.15 -22.64 1.71
CA ASN A 3 -15.43 -22.73 2.44
C ASN A 3 -15.42 -22.02 3.80
N GLU A 4 -14.25 -21.91 4.45
CA GLU A 4 -14.10 -21.25 5.75
C GLU A 4 -14.27 -19.73 5.66
N PHE A 5 -13.83 -19.10 4.57
CA PHE A 5 -14.00 -17.65 4.36
C PHE A 5 -15.48 -17.27 4.22
N ARG A 6 -16.29 -18.14 3.62
CA ARG A 6 -17.73 -17.90 3.44
C ARG A 6 -18.53 -18.01 4.72
N LYS A 7 -18.01 -18.73 5.73
CA LYS A 7 -18.64 -18.89 7.04
C LYS A 7 -18.42 -17.69 7.97
N LYS A 8 -17.54 -16.75 7.60
CA LYS A 8 -17.22 -15.57 8.38
C LYS A 8 -18.24 -14.46 8.19
N SER A 9 -18.48 -13.72 9.28
CA SER A 9 -19.27 -12.49 9.26
C SER A 9 -18.63 -11.40 8.39
N ASN A 10 -19.40 -10.36 8.03
CA ASN A 10 -18.88 -9.21 7.28
C ASN A 10 -17.71 -8.54 8.00
N GLN A 11 -17.80 -8.37 9.32
CA GLN A 11 -16.76 -7.75 10.13
C GLN A 11 -15.47 -8.58 10.13
N GLU A 12 -15.58 -9.90 10.33
CA GLU A 12 -14.41 -10.78 10.28
C GLU A 12 -13.74 -10.76 8.90
N ARG A 13 -14.53 -10.73 7.82
CA ARG A 13 -13.99 -10.61 6.47
C ARG A 13 -13.27 -9.28 6.25
N MET A 14 -13.78 -8.18 6.82
CA MET A 14 -13.11 -6.88 6.80
C MET A 14 -11.78 -6.92 7.54
N CYS A 15 -11.77 -7.48 8.77
CA CYS A 15 -10.54 -7.64 9.56
C CYS A 15 -9.51 -8.50 8.83
N MET A 16 -9.95 -9.59 8.18
CA MET A 16 -9.06 -10.40 7.35
C MET A 16 -8.50 -9.59 6.17
N GLY A 17 -9.32 -8.79 5.50
CA GLY A 17 -8.86 -7.90 4.42
C GLY A 17 -7.77 -6.95 4.88
N PHE A 18 -7.92 -6.33 6.05
CA PHE A 18 -6.88 -5.49 6.65
C PHE A 18 -5.60 -6.26 6.95
N ALA A 19 -5.70 -7.43 7.59
CA ALA A 19 -4.54 -8.26 7.90
C ALA A 19 -3.79 -8.73 6.63
N MET A 20 -4.53 -9.08 5.58
CA MET A 20 -3.97 -9.44 4.28
C MET A 20 -3.25 -8.26 3.62
N PHE A 21 -3.83 -7.06 3.66
CA PHE A 21 -3.21 -5.85 3.15
C PHE A 21 -1.91 -5.54 3.90
N ASP A 22 -1.93 -5.59 5.23
CA ASP A 22 -0.73 -5.34 6.04
C ASP A 22 0.37 -6.36 5.76
N THR A 23 0.01 -7.63 5.63
CA THR A 23 0.97 -8.68 5.27
C THR A 23 1.59 -8.41 3.90
N ALA A 24 0.78 -8.09 2.88
CA ALA A 24 1.27 -7.76 1.55
C ALA A 24 2.20 -6.54 1.57
N LYS A 25 1.82 -5.47 2.29
CA LYS A 25 2.64 -4.27 2.49
C LYS A 25 3.99 -4.61 3.12
N MET A 26 4.02 -5.46 4.15
CA MET A 26 5.26 -5.90 4.78
C MET A 26 6.15 -6.66 3.81
N MET A 27 5.59 -7.56 3.00
CA MET A 27 6.36 -8.29 1.98
C MET A 27 6.95 -7.35 0.92
N MET A 28 6.18 -6.34 0.48
CA MET A 28 6.66 -5.34 -0.48
C MET A 28 7.84 -4.55 0.09
N LEU A 29 7.78 -4.13 1.36
CA LEU A 29 8.87 -3.43 2.04
C LEU A 29 10.09 -4.34 2.24
N ALA A 30 9.89 -5.59 2.65
CA ALA A 30 10.96 -6.56 2.85
C ALA A 30 11.71 -6.89 1.55
N SER A 31 11.02 -6.86 0.40
CA SER A 31 11.65 -7.08 -0.91
C SER A 31 12.62 -5.96 -1.35
N ARG A 32 12.59 -4.80 -0.67
CA ARG A 32 13.43 -3.63 -0.99
C ARG A 32 13.95 -2.97 0.30
N PRO A 33 14.87 -3.63 1.04
CA PRO A 33 15.25 -3.19 2.38
C PRO A 33 16.00 -1.85 2.40
N ASN A 34 16.80 -1.57 1.36
CA ASN A 34 17.75 -0.46 1.30
C ASN A 34 17.15 0.89 0.89
N LEU A 35 15.83 0.98 0.77
CA LEU A 35 15.15 2.24 0.44
C LEU A 35 14.99 3.13 1.68
N SER A 36 15.19 4.43 1.51
CA SER A 36 14.79 5.44 2.49
C SER A 36 13.29 5.40 2.76
N VAL A 37 12.83 6.06 3.83
CA VAL A 37 11.40 6.14 4.18
C VAL A 37 10.59 6.76 3.05
N THR A 38 11.10 7.81 2.40
CA THR A 38 10.43 8.49 1.29
C THR A 38 10.36 7.62 0.05
N GLU A 39 11.43 6.91 -0.28
CA GLU A 39 11.42 5.97 -1.40
C GLU A 39 10.47 4.80 -1.15
N LYS A 40 10.38 4.30 0.09
CA LYS A 40 9.40 3.29 0.50
C LYS A 40 7.97 3.79 0.30
N ARG A 41 7.66 5.03 0.71
CA ARG A 41 6.34 5.65 0.51
C ARG A 41 5.99 5.81 -0.97
N LYS A 42 6.91 6.33 -1.78
CA LYS A 42 6.71 6.46 -3.24
C LYS A 42 6.49 5.10 -3.91
N MET A 43 7.30 4.10 -3.55
CA MET A 43 7.20 2.74 -4.08
C MET A 43 5.84 2.11 -3.74
N LEU A 44 5.40 2.21 -2.48
CA LEU A 44 4.08 1.71 -2.07
C LEU A 44 2.96 2.43 -2.81
N PHE A 45 3.01 3.77 -2.89
CA PHE A 45 2.02 4.57 -3.62
C PHE A 45 1.91 4.14 -5.08
N LEU A 46 3.02 4.09 -5.80
CA LEU A 46 3.03 3.72 -7.22
C LEU A 46 2.55 2.28 -7.43
N ARG A 47 2.87 1.36 -6.52
CA ARG A 47 2.44 -0.03 -6.68
C ARG A 47 0.97 -0.26 -6.36
N LEU A 48 0.42 0.52 -5.43
CA LEU A 48 -0.99 0.42 -5.05
C LEU A 48 -1.92 1.20 -6.01
N TYR A 49 -1.47 2.35 -6.52
CA TYR A 49 -2.34 3.28 -7.25
C TYR A 49 -1.79 3.76 -8.60
N GLY A 50 -0.53 3.48 -8.92
CA GLY A 50 0.15 4.05 -10.09
C GLY A 50 -0.45 3.63 -11.44
N ASN A 51 -1.21 2.53 -11.48
CA ASN A 51 -1.89 2.07 -12.69
C ASN A 51 -3.32 2.61 -12.83
N GLU A 52 -3.88 3.18 -11.76
CA GLU A 52 -5.28 3.63 -11.71
C GLU A 52 -5.42 5.15 -11.82
N LEU A 53 -4.33 5.89 -11.59
CA LEU A 53 -4.33 7.35 -11.52
C LEU A 53 -3.72 7.98 -12.77
N ASP A 54 -4.24 9.16 -13.14
CA ASP A 54 -3.64 9.98 -14.17
C ASP A 54 -2.22 10.45 -13.78
N SER A 55 -1.38 10.60 -14.78
CA SER A 55 0.02 11.03 -14.63
C SER A 55 0.17 12.37 -13.90
N GLN A 56 -0.77 13.31 -14.04
CA GLN A 56 -0.74 14.59 -13.31
C GLN A 56 -1.01 14.41 -11.82
N ILE A 57 -1.93 13.52 -11.47
CA ILE A 57 -2.24 13.19 -10.06
C ILE A 57 -1.03 12.49 -9.44
N ILE A 58 -0.45 11.52 -10.14
CA ILE A 58 0.76 10.82 -9.70
C ILE A 58 1.88 11.81 -9.40
N LYS A 59 2.16 12.75 -10.33
CA LYS A 59 3.19 13.79 -10.13
C LYS A 59 2.93 14.64 -8.88
N LYS A 60 1.69 15.09 -8.67
CA LYS A 60 1.30 15.88 -7.50
C LYS A 60 1.54 15.12 -6.19
N VAL A 61 1.13 13.85 -6.13
CA VAL A 61 1.32 13.02 -4.92
C VAL A 61 2.80 12.75 -4.67
N LEU A 62 3.58 12.43 -5.70
CA LEU A 62 5.02 12.21 -5.54
C LEU A 62 5.74 13.46 -5.03
N ALA A 63 5.43 14.64 -5.57
CA ALA A 63 5.96 15.91 -5.08
C ALA A 63 5.56 16.17 -3.62
N HIS A 64 4.31 15.88 -3.25
CA HIS A 64 3.87 16.00 -1.87
C HIS A 64 4.64 15.05 -0.94
N LEU A 65 4.83 13.78 -1.31
CA LEU A 65 5.58 12.80 -0.52
C LEU A 65 7.04 13.20 -0.31
N GLU A 66 7.65 13.92 -1.26
CA GLU A 66 8.99 14.50 -1.11
C GLU A 66 9.00 15.65 -0.11
N SER A 67 7.99 16.51 -0.13
CA SER A 67 7.90 17.68 0.76
C SER A 67 7.70 17.33 2.24
N LEU A 68 7.18 16.14 2.54
CA LEU A 68 6.95 15.65 3.92
C LEU A 68 8.24 15.36 4.71
N LEU A 69 9.43 15.58 4.13
CA LEU A 69 10.73 15.46 4.80
C LEU A 69 11.27 16.78 5.39
N VAL A 70 10.55 17.90 5.24
CA VAL A 70 10.97 19.22 5.78
C VAL A 70 10.40 19.50 7.18
N GLN A 71 9.99 18.46 7.91
CA GLN A 71 9.49 18.57 9.29
C GLN A 71 10.20 17.60 10.22
#